data_AF-A0A8J7PPS6-F1
#
_entry.id   AF-A0A8J7PPS6-F1
#
_cell.length_a   1.000
_cell.length_b   1.000
_cell.length_c   1.000
_cell.angle_alpha   90.00
_cell.angle_beta   90.00
_cell.angle_gamma   90.00
#
_symmetry.space_group_name_H-M   'P 1'
#
loop_
_entity.id
_entity.type
_entity.pdbx_description
1 polymer ?
#
loop_
_entity_poly.entity_id
_entity_poly.type
_entity_poly.pdbx_seq_one_letter_code
_entity_poly.pdbx_strand_id
1 'polypeptide(L)'
;MTARRRSCRPRLEALEGRDTPANLTVTFSALTHTLTIVGDSSNNALTVQGDAADPTRFHLSSTTDTFNHSPGPLDTPGGVRNIAVWLLDGDDHVTFDNAVPIDLRGSLSVNGGNGANSVVTTDLKVEKNFSITNGTNASGSDINTIDNVTVGGSLTINNGAGDTAMDIRRDTAGVSAVGGSLSITNGPGTDSNIIADLNVGGSVTVNNGRANPQTGSAGYTVIGNQIHNDFRSQIRGNVSVSYLDGNVNGSDGIFDADIDGNVTFNHGTGSAVTRFDGYATSLPVVIRGSLTFKGSGANTVSVGKAFDYTGLVVGKNLTVTTGAAADTLVFNQLEVGGATRLSLGDGGNAVAIDDSLFAGAFTLTTGAGNDQVSLDATASGAEPTTFGGPVLIAQGAGDDQVVRAGPDAPEELIVLSTFVIHHGTGAGDSTTATPGHEIFPFGTSIQYVV
;
A
#
# COMPACT_ATOMS: atom_id res chain seq x y z
N MET A 1 -49.23 -59.46 37.40
CA MET A 1 -48.23 -58.97 36.43
C MET A 1 -48.88 -57.90 35.56
N THR A 2 -48.68 -56.63 35.88
CA THR A 2 -49.26 -55.48 35.17
C THR A 2 -48.29 -55.04 34.07
N ALA A 3 -48.70 -55.21 32.81
CA ALA A 3 -47.89 -54.84 31.65
C ALA A 3 -47.73 -53.31 31.57
N ARG A 4 -46.53 -52.80 31.86
CA ARG A 4 -46.15 -51.40 31.61
C ARG A 4 -46.23 -51.10 30.11
N ARG A 5 -47.26 -50.36 29.69
CA ARG A 5 -47.32 -49.76 28.34
C ARG A 5 -46.20 -48.71 28.22
N ARG A 6 -45.17 -49.04 27.44
CA ARG A 6 -44.13 -48.06 27.05
C ARG A 6 -44.79 -47.02 26.16
N SER A 7 -44.83 -45.77 26.62
CA SER A 7 -45.22 -44.63 25.81
C SER A 7 -44.15 -44.44 24.73
N CYS A 8 -44.48 -44.76 23.48
CA CYS A 8 -43.69 -44.34 22.34
C CYS A 8 -43.84 -42.82 22.22
N ARG A 9 -42.74 -42.10 22.41
CA ARG A 9 -42.64 -40.68 22.06
C ARG A 9 -41.87 -40.61 20.75
N PRO A 10 -42.54 -40.49 19.59
CA PRO A 10 -41.83 -40.24 18.34
C PRO A 10 -40.98 -38.98 18.53
N ARG A 11 -39.67 -39.10 18.26
CA ARG A 11 -38.77 -37.96 18.20
C ARG A 11 -38.64 -37.60 16.73
N LEU A 12 -38.73 -36.32 16.42
CA LEU A 12 -38.36 -35.81 15.11
C LEU A 12 -36.84 -35.97 15.02
N GLU A 13 -36.36 -36.90 14.19
CA GLU A 13 -34.95 -36.94 13.84
C GLU A 13 -34.68 -35.75 12.93
N ALA A 14 -33.56 -35.06 13.15
CA ALA A 14 -33.11 -34.05 12.21
C ALA A 14 -32.95 -34.75 10.86
N LEU A 15 -33.61 -34.21 9.82
CA LEU A 15 -33.38 -34.70 8.46
C LEU A 15 -31.88 -34.66 8.21
N GLU A 16 -31.31 -35.74 7.68
CA GLU A 16 -29.94 -35.73 7.20
C GLU A 16 -29.75 -34.50 6.29
N GLY A 17 -28.64 -33.80 6.48
CA GLY A 17 -28.28 -32.69 5.60
C GLY A 17 -28.28 -33.23 4.19
N ARG A 18 -29.27 -32.82 3.39
CA ARG A 18 -29.23 -33.09 1.96
C ARG A 18 -28.25 -32.09 1.41
N ASP A 19 -27.13 -32.59 0.88
CA ASP A 19 -26.23 -31.80 0.06
C ASP A 19 -27.04 -31.34 -1.15
N THR A 20 -27.57 -30.12 -1.08
CA THR A 20 -28.08 -29.45 -2.27
C THR A 20 -26.86 -29.05 -3.08
N PRO A 21 -26.69 -29.56 -4.31
CA PRO A 21 -25.60 -29.13 -5.16
C PRO A 21 -25.63 -27.61 -5.28
N ALA A 22 -24.45 -27.02 -5.23
CA ALA A 22 -24.33 -25.58 -5.30
C ALA A 22 -24.90 -25.06 -6.65
N ASN A 23 -25.60 -23.94 -6.61
CA ASN A 23 -26.35 -23.43 -7.76
C ASN A 23 -26.27 -21.91 -7.89
N LEU A 24 -25.73 -21.47 -9.01
CA LEU A 24 -25.68 -20.09 -9.44
C LEU A 24 -26.99 -19.71 -10.14
N THR A 25 -27.74 -18.79 -9.55
CA THR A 25 -28.94 -18.20 -10.15
C THR A 25 -28.55 -17.05 -11.07
N VAL A 26 -28.83 -17.16 -12.36
CA VAL A 26 -28.44 -16.17 -13.37
C VAL A 26 -29.68 -15.51 -13.97
N THR A 27 -29.72 -14.17 -13.91
CA THR A 27 -30.81 -13.36 -14.46
C THR A 27 -30.27 -12.19 -15.28
N PHE A 28 -31.00 -11.77 -16.31
CA PHE A 28 -30.65 -10.61 -17.13
C PHE A 28 -31.81 -9.61 -17.20
N SER A 29 -31.52 -8.35 -16.89
CA SER A 29 -32.45 -7.23 -17.02
C SER A 29 -32.16 -6.43 -18.28
N ALA A 30 -33.03 -6.53 -19.29
CA ALA A 30 -32.89 -5.77 -20.54
C ALA A 30 -33.05 -4.25 -20.35
N LEU A 31 -33.79 -3.82 -19.32
CA LEU A 31 -33.99 -2.39 -19.04
C LEU A 31 -32.70 -1.72 -18.55
N THR A 32 -31.95 -2.42 -17.69
CA THR A 32 -30.72 -1.89 -17.09
C THR A 32 -29.46 -2.43 -17.76
N HIS A 33 -29.61 -3.39 -18.68
CA HIS A 33 -28.52 -4.14 -19.29
C HIS A 33 -27.61 -4.80 -18.24
N THR A 34 -28.20 -5.35 -17.18
CA THR A 34 -27.48 -5.95 -16.05
C THR A 34 -27.66 -7.46 -16.05
N LEU A 35 -26.54 -8.18 -16.06
CA LEU A 35 -26.47 -9.59 -15.73
C LEU A 35 -26.22 -9.73 -14.23
N THR A 36 -27.13 -10.40 -13.53
CA THR A 36 -27.01 -10.66 -12.09
C THR A 36 -26.82 -12.17 -11.88
N ILE A 37 -25.76 -12.52 -11.16
CA ILE A 37 -25.40 -13.89 -10.79
C ILE A 37 -25.41 -13.96 -9.26
N VAL A 38 -26.21 -14.85 -8.71
CA VAL A 38 -26.37 -15.04 -7.25
C VAL A 38 -26.00 -16.47 -6.90
N GLY A 39 -25.00 -16.64 -6.02
CA GLY A 39 -24.60 -17.90 -5.43
C GLY A 39 -25.49 -18.32 -4.27
N ASP A 40 -25.11 -19.41 -3.62
CA ASP A 40 -25.77 -19.92 -2.41
C ASP A 40 -24.83 -19.82 -1.20
N SER A 41 -25.01 -20.61 -0.15
CA SER A 41 -24.14 -20.57 1.03
C SER A 41 -23.01 -21.61 0.99
N SER A 42 -22.75 -22.18 -0.18
CA SER A 42 -21.71 -23.17 -0.43
C SER A 42 -20.59 -22.52 -1.23
N ASN A 43 -19.41 -23.15 -1.26
CA ASN A 43 -18.31 -22.69 -2.10
C ASN A 43 -18.72 -22.69 -3.59
N ASN A 44 -18.84 -21.50 -4.18
CA ASN A 44 -19.17 -21.32 -5.59
C ASN A 44 -17.90 -21.02 -6.41
N ALA A 45 -17.80 -21.62 -7.60
CA ALA A 45 -16.73 -21.35 -8.55
C ALA A 45 -17.32 -20.82 -9.87
N LEU A 46 -17.21 -19.52 -10.12
CA LEU A 46 -17.72 -18.87 -11.33
C LEU A 46 -16.56 -18.49 -12.26
N THR A 47 -16.63 -18.91 -13.52
CA THR A 47 -15.79 -18.38 -14.61
C THR A 47 -16.67 -17.63 -15.61
N VAL A 48 -16.28 -16.38 -15.92
CA VAL A 48 -16.90 -15.52 -16.92
C VAL A 48 -15.93 -15.34 -18.08
N GLN A 49 -16.35 -15.72 -19.28
CA GLN A 49 -15.58 -15.55 -20.52
C GLN A 49 -16.32 -14.62 -21.49
N GLY A 50 -15.59 -13.76 -22.18
CA GLY A 50 -16.13 -12.97 -23.29
C GLY A 50 -16.49 -13.85 -24.50
N ASP A 51 -17.46 -13.40 -25.29
CA ASP A 51 -17.82 -14.05 -26.55
C ASP A 51 -17.18 -13.35 -27.76
N ALA A 52 -16.47 -14.11 -28.60
CA ALA A 52 -15.77 -13.56 -29.77
C ALA A 52 -16.69 -13.03 -30.87
N ALA A 53 -17.93 -13.53 -30.96
CA ALA A 53 -18.92 -13.13 -31.95
C ALA A 53 -19.76 -11.93 -31.50
N ASP A 54 -19.93 -11.72 -30.19
CA ASP A 54 -20.64 -10.58 -29.62
C ASP A 54 -19.98 -10.11 -28.31
N PRO A 55 -19.30 -8.94 -28.29
CA PRO A 55 -18.61 -8.44 -27.10
C PRO A 55 -19.56 -8.04 -25.95
N THR A 56 -20.87 -8.13 -26.16
CA THR A 56 -21.90 -7.88 -25.14
C THR A 56 -22.55 -9.16 -24.64
N ARG A 57 -22.03 -10.32 -25.04
CA ARG A 57 -22.41 -11.66 -24.58
C ARG A 57 -21.25 -12.31 -23.82
N PHE A 58 -21.58 -13.18 -22.88
CA PHE A 58 -20.63 -13.90 -22.05
C PHE A 58 -20.97 -15.38 -21.98
N HIS A 59 -19.94 -16.22 -21.83
CA HIS A 59 -20.06 -17.63 -21.49
C HIS A 59 -19.76 -17.81 -20.00
N LEU A 60 -20.72 -18.34 -19.26
CA LEU A 60 -20.58 -18.64 -17.83
C LEU A 60 -20.30 -20.13 -17.66
N SER A 61 -19.30 -20.47 -16.85
CA SER A 61 -18.98 -21.86 -16.52
C SER A 61 -18.60 -22.01 -15.05
N SER A 62 -18.74 -23.24 -14.54
CA SER A 62 -18.38 -23.61 -13.18
C SER A 62 -17.94 -25.07 -13.18
N THR A 63 -16.97 -25.39 -12.32
CA THR A 63 -16.52 -26.77 -12.08
C THR A 63 -17.33 -27.50 -11.02
N THR A 64 -18.07 -26.76 -10.18
CA THR A 64 -18.73 -27.28 -8.96
C THR A 64 -20.23 -27.01 -8.94
N ASP A 65 -20.68 -26.01 -9.70
CA ASP A 65 -22.03 -25.46 -9.61
C ASP A 65 -22.85 -25.73 -10.86
N THR A 66 -24.17 -25.72 -10.66
CA THR A 66 -25.14 -25.62 -11.75
C THR A 66 -25.57 -24.18 -11.98
N PHE A 67 -26.05 -23.86 -13.18
CA PHE A 67 -26.65 -22.58 -13.52
C PHE A 67 -28.15 -22.76 -13.70
N ASN A 68 -28.96 -22.10 -12.86
CA ASN A 68 -30.42 -22.25 -12.89
C ASN A 68 -30.86 -23.73 -12.90
N HIS A 69 -30.24 -24.56 -12.05
CA HIS A 69 -30.44 -26.01 -11.91
C HIS A 69 -30.07 -26.85 -13.15
N SER A 70 -29.31 -26.28 -14.08
CA SER A 70 -28.80 -26.98 -15.26
C SER A 70 -27.27 -27.00 -15.25
N PRO A 71 -26.60 -28.09 -15.69
CA PRO A 71 -25.16 -28.09 -15.82
C PRO A 71 -24.70 -27.02 -16.82
N GLY A 72 -23.59 -26.35 -16.54
CA GLY A 72 -22.98 -25.36 -17.45
C GLY A 72 -22.36 -25.99 -18.70
N PRO A 73 -21.89 -25.17 -19.66
CA PRO A 73 -21.87 -23.70 -19.62
C PRO A 73 -23.24 -23.07 -19.88
N LEU A 74 -23.41 -21.80 -19.50
CA LEU A 74 -24.57 -20.97 -19.80
C LEU A 74 -24.16 -19.75 -20.63
N ASP A 75 -24.76 -19.59 -21.81
CA ASP A 75 -24.60 -18.40 -22.65
C ASP A 75 -25.55 -17.30 -22.21
N THR A 76 -25.05 -16.08 -22.02
CA THR A 76 -25.91 -14.95 -21.68
C THR A 76 -26.66 -14.42 -22.91
N PRO A 77 -27.76 -13.66 -22.73
CA PRO A 77 -28.26 -12.80 -23.79
C PRO A 77 -27.20 -11.76 -24.22
N GLY A 78 -27.32 -11.24 -25.44
CA GLY A 78 -26.54 -10.08 -25.88
C GLY A 78 -27.02 -8.78 -25.23
N GLY A 79 -26.20 -7.75 -25.31
CA GLY A 79 -26.47 -6.41 -24.77
C GLY A 79 -26.18 -6.27 -23.28
N VAL A 80 -25.41 -7.17 -22.66
CA VAL A 80 -24.94 -7.02 -21.28
C VAL A 80 -23.97 -5.85 -21.21
N ARG A 81 -24.20 -4.94 -20.26
CA ARG A 81 -23.32 -3.79 -20.00
C ARG A 81 -22.80 -3.78 -18.57
N ASN A 82 -23.58 -4.30 -17.62
CA ASN A 82 -23.21 -4.40 -16.23
C ASN A 82 -23.24 -5.86 -15.79
N ILE A 83 -22.32 -6.24 -14.92
CA ILE A 83 -22.31 -7.54 -14.26
C ILE A 83 -22.33 -7.31 -12.74
N ALA A 84 -23.20 -8.03 -12.04
CA ALA A 84 -23.27 -8.07 -10.59
C ALA A 84 -23.22 -9.53 -10.12
N VAL A 85 -22.21 -9.88 -9.32
CA VAL A 85 -21.99 -11.23 -8.77
C VAL A 85 -22.13 -11.18 -7.24
N TRP A 86 -22.97 -12.03 -6.65
CA TRP A 86 -23.32 -12.02 -5.23
C TRP A 86 -23.29 -13.46 -4.67
N LEU A 87 -22.22 -13.87 -3.99
CA LEU A 87 -21.97 -15.29 -3.61
C LEU A 87 -22.28 -15.65 -2.15
N LEU A 88 -22.74 -14.70 -1.35
CA LEU A 88 -23.32 -14.89 -0.01
C LEU A 88 -22.36 -15.47 1.07
N ASP A 89 -22.22 -16.78 1.18
CA ASP A 89 -21.34 -17.46 2.15
C ASP A 89 -20.60 -18.59 1.43
N GLY A 90 -19.37 -18.88 1.82
CA GLY A 90 -18.55 -19.93 1.21
C GLY A 90 -17.15 -19.43 0.88
N ASP A 91 -16.25 -20.37 0.59
CA ASP A 91 -14.95 -20.02 0.01
C ASP A 91 -15.11 -19.90 -1.50
N ASP A 92 -15.48 -18.70 -1.95
CA ASP A 92 -15.91 -18.47 -3.32
C ASP A 92 -14.78 -18.07 -4.26
N HIS A 93 -14.90 -18.43 -5.53
CA HIS A 93 -13.92 -18.12 -6.55
C HIS A 93 -14.58 -17.55 -7.81
N VAL A 94 -14.18 -16.34 -8.22
CA VAL A 94 -14.64 -15.69 -9.45
C VAL A 94 -13.45 -15.42 -10.36
N THR A 95 -13.48 -15.99 -11.56
CA THR A 95 -12.48 -15.72 -12.60
C THR A 95 -13.13 -15.02 -13.79
N PHE A 96 -12.56 -13.89 -14.22
CA PHE A 96 -12.83 -13.26 -15.50
C PHE A 96 -11.72 -13.67 -16.47
N ASP A 97 -11.99 -14.71 -17.25
CA ASP A 97 -11.04 -15.31 -18.18
C ASP A 97 -11.08 -14.59 -19.53
N ASN A 98 -9.92 -14.10 -19.95
CA ASN A 98 -9.76 -13.24 -21.11
C ASN A 98 -9.17 -13.95 -22.34
N ALA A 99 -9.49 -15.23 -22.54
CA ALA A 99 -9.30 -15.85 -23.85
C ALA A 99 -9.91 -14.99 -24.99
N VAL A 100 -10.95 -14.21 -24.69
CA VAL A 100 -11.49 -13.12 -25.51
C VAL A 100 -11.55 -11.84 -24.65
N PRO A 101 -11.05 -10.69 -25.13
CA PRO A 101 -11.15 -9.39 -24.45
C PRO A 101 -12.54 -9.09 -23.87
N ILE A 102 -12.64 -8.91 -22.55
CA ILE A 102 -13.86 -8.47 -21.86
C ILE A 102 -13.89 -6.93 -21.80
N ASP A 103 -14.79 -6.30 -22.58
CA ASP A 103 -15.04 -4.85 -22.57
C ASP A 103 -16.46 -4.53 -22.06
N LEU A 104 -16.59 -4.35 -20.74
CA LEU A 104 -17.82 -3.97 -20.06
C LEU A 104 -18.07 -2.46 -20.17
N ARG A 105 -19.07 -2.07 -20.98
CA ARG A 105 -19.50 -0.65 -21.14
C ARG A 105 -20.12 -0.02 -19.88
N GLY A 106 -20.45 -0.83 -18.88
CA GLY A 106 -21.06 -0.40 -17.64
C GLY A 106 -20.15 -0.63 -16.45
N SER A 107 -20.73 -1.04 -15.33
CA SER A 107 -20.01 -1.33 -14.09
C SER A 107 -19.89 -2.84 -13.85
N LEU A 108 -18.84 -3.22 -13.13
CA LEU A 108 -18.66 -4.57 -12.58
C LEU A 108 -18.72 -4.51 -11.05
N SER A 109 -19.51 -5.39 -10.44
CA SER A 109 -19.54 -5.55 -9.00
C SER A 109 -19.47 -7.03 -8.63
N VAL A 110 -18.54 -7.38 -7.75
CA VAL A 110 -18.39 -8.72 -7.18
C VAL A 110 -18.53 -8.59 -5.66
N ASN A 111 -19.46 -9.34 -5.09
CA ASN A 111 -19.63 -9.51 -3.66
C ASN A 111 -19.41 -10.98 -3.33
N GLY A 112 -18.22 -11.32 -2.82
CA GLY A 112 -17.88 -12.68 -2.42
C GLY A 112 -18.68 -13.14 -1.21
N GLY A 113 -19.08 -12.23 -0.32
CA GLY A 113 -19.76 -12.63 0.91
C GLY A 113 -18.79 -13.26 1.93
N ASN A 114 -19.29 -14.01 2.92
CA ASN A 114 -18.44 -14.49 4.01
C ASN A 114 -17.63 -15.73 3.60
N GLY A 115 -16.32 -15.75 3.89
CA GLY A 115 -15.45 -16.90 3.63
C GLY A 115 -14.14 -16.47 2.96
N ALA A 116 -13.29 -17.42 2.60
CA ALA A 116 -12.05 -17.14 1.88
C ALA A 116 -12.35 -16.93 0.39
N ASN A 117 -12.53 -15.68 -0.02
CA ASN A 117 -12.94 -15.37 -1.38
C ASN A 117 -11.74 -15.12 -2.30
N SER A 118 -11.89 -15.43 -3.57
CA SER A 118 -10.90 -15.08 -4.58
C SER A 118 -11.53 -14.49 -5.83
N VAL A 119 -10.98 -13.35 -6.29
CA VAL A 119 -11.34 -12.73 -7.56
C VAL A 119 -10.09 -12.62 -8.42
N VAL A 120 -10.14 -13.20 -9.62
CA VAL A 120 -9.06 -13.16 -10.60
C VAL A 120 -9.57 -12.51 -11.87
N THR A 121 -8.85 -11.51 -12.37
CA THR A 121 -9.15 -10.86 -13.65
C THR A 121 -7.86 -10.67 -14.43
N THR A 122 -7.91 -10.91 -15.73
CA THR A 122 -6.81 -10.58 -16.65
C THR A 122 -7.37 -9.77 -17.81
N ASP A 123 -6.68 -8.72 -18.25
CA ASP A 123 -7.01 -7.93 -19.45
C ASP A 123 -8.47 -7.39 -19.47
N LEU A 124 -9.01 -7.10 -18.29
CA LEU A 124 -10.39 -6.69 -18.11
C LEU A 124 -10.54 -5.18 -18.35
N LYS A 125 -11.49 -4.79 -19.21
CA LYS A 125 -11.91 -3.39 -19.37
C LYS A 125 -13.32 -3.15 -18.82
N VAL A 126 -13.46 -2.16 -17.95
CA VAL A 126 -14.73 -1.69 -17.36
C VAL A 126 -14.84 -0.19 -17.57
N GLU A 127 -15.76 0.30 -18.39
CA GLU A 127 -15.85 1.74 -18.72
C GLU A 127 -16.33 2.61 -17.54
N LYS A 128 -17.01 2.02 -16.55
CA LYS A 128 -17.45 2.72 -15.33
C LYS A 128 -16.69 2.21 -14.11
N ASN A 129 -17.40 1.83 -13.04
CA ASN A 129 -16.79 1.46 -11.78
C ASN A 129 -16.60 -0.06 -11.69
N PHE A 130 -15.52 -0.47 -11.06
CA PHE A 130 -15.27 -1.85 -10.66
C PHE A 130 -15.21 -1.91 -9.13
N SER A 131 -16.07 -2.73 -8.52
CA SER A 131 -16.07 -2.93 -7.07
C SER A 131 -15.93 -4.41 -6.71
N ILE A 132 -15.10 -4.72 -5.71
CA ILE A 132 -15.05 -6.01 -5.03
C ILE A 132 -15.38 -5.80 -3.56
N THR A 133 -16.26 -6.62 -3.00
CA THR A 133 -16.57 -6.66 -1.57
C THR A 133 -16.48 -8.10 -1.10
N ASN A 134 -15.53 -8.38 -0.22
CA ASN A 134 -15.46 -9.64 0.49
C ASN A 134 -16.07 -9.43 1.88
N GLY A 135 -16.86 -10.39 2.33
CA GLY A 135 -17.55 -10.37 3.61
C GLY A 135 -16.59 -10.67 4.76
N THR A 136 -17.10 -11.10 5.90
CA THR A 136 -16.23 -11.39 7.05
C THR A 136 -15.68 -12.82 6.99
N ASN A 137 -14.38 -13.00 7.21
CA ASN A 137 -13.73 -14.31 7.15
C ASN A 137 -12.71 -14.49 8.28
N ALA A 138 -13.18 -14.57 9.53
CA ALA A 138 -12.35 -14.56 10.74
C ALA A 138 -11.18 -15.57 10.78
N SER A 139 -11.15 -16.57 9.89
CA SER A 139 -10.05 -17.53 9.74
C SER A 139 -9.67 -17.83 8.27
N GLY A 140 -10.11 -17.02 7.31
CA GLY A 140 -9.85 -17.20 5.88
C GLY A 140 -8.93 -16.13 5.30
N SER A 141 -8.59 -16.25 4.02
CA SER A 141 -7.85 -15.24 3.29
C SER A 141 -8.57 -14.81 2.03
N ASP A 142 -8.72 -13.50 1.84
CA ASP A 142 -9.27 -12.94 0.61
C ASP A 142 -8.13 -12.68 -0.39
N ILE A 143 -8.26 -13.20 -1.62
CA ILE A 143 -7.23 -13.11 -2.66
C ILE A 143 -7.78 -12.41 -3.90
N ASN A 144 -7.29 -11.20 -4.18
CA ASN A 144 -7.70 -10.44 -5.36
C ASN A 144 -6.50 -10.26 -6.29
N THR A 145 -6.56 -10.85 -7.48
CA THR A 145 -5.54 -10.70 -8.52
C THR A 145 -6.16 -9.99 -9.73
N ILE A 146 -5.67 -8.79 -10.03
CA ILE A 146 -6.21 -7.90 -11.05
C ILE A 146 -5.08 -7.51 -12.00
N ASP A 147 -4.94 -8.26 -13.08
CA ASP A 147 -3.90 -8.08 -14.07
C ASP A 147 -4.43 -7.33 -15.31
N ASN A 148 -3.63 -6.41 -15.84
CA ASN A 148 -3.89 -5.68 -17.10
C ASN A 148 -5.24 -4.96 -17.17
N VAL A 149 -5.72 -4.42 -16.04
CA VAL A 149 -7.05 -3.83 -15.95
C VAL A 149 -7.13 -2.41 -16.51
N THR A 150 -8.23 -2.08 -17.18
CA THR A 150 -8.63 -0.70 -17.48
C THR A 150 -10.01 -0.40 -16.91
N VAL A 151 -10.07 0.44 -15.87
CA VAL A 151 -11.31 0.92 -15.26
C VAL A 151 -11.49 2.40 -15.62
N GLY A 152 -12.57 2.78 -16.29
CA GLY A 152 -12.82 4.18 -16.68
C GLY A 152 -13.24 5.07 -15.50
N GLY A 153 -13.93 4.49 -14.52
CA GLY A 153 -14.30 5.10 -13.24
C GLY A 153 -13.36 4.70 -12.11
N SER A 154 -13.91 4.47 -10.92
CA SER A 154 -13.13 4.08 -9.74
C SER A 154 -13.05 2.56 -9.56
N LEU A 155 -11.94 2.11 -8.96
CA LEU A 155 -11.75 0.75 -8.46
C LEU A 155 -11.83 0.76 -6.93
N THR A 156 -12.80 0.03 -6.38
CA THR A 156 -13.01 -0.09 -4.92
C THR A 156 -12.93 -1.54 -4.49
N ILE A 157 -12.05 -1.86 -3.54
CA ILE A 157 -11.91 -3.20 -2.96
C ILE A 157 -12.12 -3.08 -1.45
N ASN A 158 -13.11 -3.79 -0.92
CA ASN A 158 -13.35 -3.88 0.52
C ASN A 158 -13.18 -5.34 0.93
N ASN A 159 -12.11 -5.66 1.64
CA ASN A 159 -11.84 -6.99 2.14
C ASN A 159 -12.36 -7.18 3.57
N GLY A 160 -12.55 -8.44 3.91
CA GLY A 160 -13.03 -8.88 5.21
C GLY A 160 -12.03 -8.74 6.35
N ALA A 161 -12.44 -9.26 7.50
CA ALA A 161 -11.53 -9.56 8.60
C ALA A 161 -10.90 -10.92 8.36
N GLY A 162 -9.58 -11.01 8.27
CA GLY A 162 -8.83 -12.17 7.79
C GLY A 162 -7.55 -11.66 7.13
N ASP A 163 -6.64 -12.55 6.75
CA ASP A 163 -5.43 -12.11 6.01
C ASP A 163 -5.82 -11.79 4.55
N THR A 164 -5.38 -10.66 4.00
CA THR A 164 -5.68 -10.30 2.60
C THR A 164 -4.43 -10.40 1.73
N ALA A 165 -4.57 -10.92 0.51
CA ALA A 165 -3.59 -10.78 -0.55
C ALA A 165 -4.20 -10.07 -1.76
N MET A 166 -3.70 -8.89 -2.09
CA MET A 166 -4.13 -8.14 -3.25
C MET A 166 -2.94 -7.81 -4.15
N ASP A 167 -3.13 -8.09 -5.42
CA ASP A 167 -2.15 -7.85 -6.46
C ASP A 167 -2.86 -7.18 -7.64
N ILE A 168 -2.57 -5.90 -7.86
CA ILE A 168 -3.00 -5.14 -9.03
C ILE A 168 -1.76 -4.80 -9.82
N ARG A 169 -1.62 -5.39 -11.01
CA ARG A 169 -0.42 -5.21 -11.83
C ARG A 169 -0.71 -5.21 -13.31
N ARG A 170 0.36 -5.03 -14.06
CA ARG A 170 0.38 -5.21 -15.51
C ARG A 170 1.51 -6.17 -15.85
N ASP A 171 1.18 -7.30 -16.44
CA ASP A 171 2.14 -8.33 -16.85
C ASP A 171 2.38 -8.35 -18.38
N THR A 172 1.59 -7.60 -19.15
CA THR A 172 1.74 -7.45 -20.60
C THR A 172 1.97 -6.01 -21.04
N ALA A 173 2.47 -5.84 -22.28
CA ALA A 173 2.62 -4.52 -22.88
C ALA A 173 1.24 -3.83 -23.04
N GLY A 174 1.18 -2.55 -22.71
CA GLY A 174 -0.09 -1.80 -22.70
C GLY A 174 -0.14 -0.81 -21.54
N VAL A 175 -1.34 -0.39 -21.16
CA VAL A 175 -1.56 0.49 -20.01
C VAL A 175 -2.61 -0.13 -19.12
N SER A 176 -2.28 -0.37 -17.85
CA SER A 176 -3.27 -0.59 -16.80
C SER A 176 -3.65 0.77 -16.22
N ALA A 177 -4.95 1.05 -16.13
CA ALA A 177 -5.42 2.34 -15.66
C ALA A 177 -6.71 2.27 -14.85
N VAL A 178 -6.81 3.14 -13.85
CA VAL A 178 -8.05 3.49 -13.15
C VAL A 178 -8.29 4.98 -13.40
N GLY A 179 -9.29 5.35 -14.18
CA GLY A 179 -9.57 6.74 -14.55
C GLY A 179 -10.02 7.60 -13.37
N GLY A 180 -10.68 6.99 -12.39
CA GLY A 180 -11.05 7.58 -11.11
C GLY A 180 -10.03 7.28 -10.01
N SER A 181 -10.52 7.05 -8.79
CA SER A 181 -9.68 6.71 -7.63
C SER A 181 -9.59 5.20 -7.43
N LEU A 182 -8.50 4.77 -6.81
CA LEU A 182 -8.33 3.43 -6.26
C LEU A 182 -8.50 3.49 -4.74
N SER A 183 -9.42 2.69 -4.20
CA SER A 183 -9.64 2.58 -2.76
C SER A 183 -9.63 1.13 -2.32
N ILE A 184 -8.80 0.84 -1.33
CA ILE A 184 -8.67 -0.48 -0.72
C ILE A 184 -8.91 -0.32 0.77
N THR A 185 -9.80 -1.14 1.32
CA THR A 185 -10.01 -1.24 2.77
C THR A 185 -9.90 -2.70 3.16
N ASN A 186 -8.99 -3.01 4.07
CA ASN A 186 -8.83 -4.33 4.64
C ASN A 186 -9.34 -4.34 6.09
N GLY A 187 -9.88 -5.48 6.53
CA GLY A 187 -10.24 -5.69 7.93
C GLY A 187 -9.02 -6.01 8.80
N PRO A 188 -9.23 -6.52 10.02
CA PRO A 188 -8.14 -7.04 10.84
C PRO A 188 -7.45 -8.27 10.22
N GLY A 189 -6.12 -8.29 10.14
CA GLY A 189 -5.35 -9.37 9.53
C GLY A 189 -3.91 -8.99 9.20
N THR A 190 -3.22 -9.89 8.50
CA THR A 190 -1.95 -9.61 7.82
C THR A 190 -2.28 -9.28 6.36
N ASP A 191 -2.29 -8.00 6.01
CA ASP A 191 -2.77 -7.56 4.69
C ASP A 191 -1.62 -7.17 3.76
N SER A 192 -1.53 -7.84 2.61
CA SER A 192 -0.58 -7.52 1.55
C SER A 192 -1.27 -6.84 0.38
N ASN A 193 -0.77 -5.66 0.02
CA ASN A 193 -1.29 -4.89 -1.10
C ASN A 193 -0.14 -4.55 -2.05
N ILE A 194 -0.20 -5.05 -3.28
CA ILE A 194 0.74 -4.71 -4.35
C ILE A 194 -0.04 -3.96 -5.42
N ILE A 195 0.37 -2.72 -5.68
CA ILE A 195 -0.18 -1.84 -6.71
C ILE A 195 0.98 -1.47 -7.63
N ALA A 196 1.20 -2.29 -8.65
CA ALA A 196 2.31 -2.16 -9.57
C ALA A 196 1.84 -1.74 -10.97
N ASP A 197 2.67 -1.01 -11.71
CA ASP A 197 2.48 -0.72 -13.13
C ASP A 197 1.11 -0.09 -13.48
N LEU A 198 0.54 0.71 -12.56
CA LEU A 198 -0.82 1.21 -12.63
C LEU A 198 -0.87 2.74 -12.68
N ASN A 199 -1.61 3.27 -13.66
CA ASN A 199 -1.94 4.69 -13.72
C ASN A 199 -3.30 4.97 -13.06
N VAL A 200 -3.34 5.90 -12.11
CA VAL A 200 -4.56 6.28 -11.39
C VAL A 200 -4.85 7.77 -11.63
N GLY A 201 -6.00 8.06 -12.24
CA GLY A 201 -6.44 9.43 -12.56
C GLY A 201 -6.92 10.23 -11.35
N GLY A 202 -7.22 9.56 -10.25
CA GLY A 202 -7.57 10.14 -8.95
C GLY A 202 -6.55 9.81 -7.86
N SER A 203 -7.04 9.64 -6.63
CA SER A 203 -6.21 9.28 -5.47
C SER A 203 -6.11 7.77 -5.28
N VAL A 204 -5.06 7.34 -4.59
CA VAL A 204 -4.92 5.98 -4.06
C VAL A 204 -5.06 6.02 -2.54
N THR A 205 -5.98 5.24 -1.99
CA THR A 205 -6.16 5.09 -0.56
C THR A 205 -6.12 3.62 -0.19
N VAL A 206 -5.24 3.25 0.75
CA VAL A 206 -5.15 1.92 1.35
C VAL A 206 -5.32 2.06 2.86
N ASN A 207 -6.40 1.47 3.38
CA ASN A 207 -6.68 1.42 4.82
C ASN A 207 -6.55 -0.03 5.28
N ASN A 208 -5.41 -0.36 5.88
CA ASN A 208 -5.21 -1.65 6.53
C ASN A 208 -5.80 -1.60 7.95
N GLY A 209 -6.39 -2.71 8.38
CA GLY A 209 -7.05 -2.78 9.66
C GLY A 209 -6.08 -2.92 10.83
N ARG A 210 -6.47 -3.74 11.80
CA ARG A 210 -5.61 -4.12 12.93
C ARG A 210 -4.72 -5.30 12.54
N ALA A 211 -3.58 -5.40 13.18
CA ALA A 211 -2.68 -6.53 13.00
C ALA A 211 -3.38 -7.87 13.27
N ASN A 212 -2.92 -8.91 12.59
CA ASN A 212 -3.25 -10.29 12.92
C ASN A 212 -2.86 -10.57 14.40
N PRO A 213 -3.81 -10.94 15.28
CA PRO A 213 -3.54 -11.05 16.71
C PRO A 213 -2.63 -12.22 17.09
N GLN A 214 -2.44 -13.19 16.19
CA GLN A 214 -1.55 -14.33 16.41
C GLN A 214 -0.10 -13.98 16.07
N THR A 215 0.13 -13.16 15.04
CA THR A 215 1.49 -12.82 14.57
C THR A 215 1.95 -11.41 15.00
N GLY A 216 1.01 -10.53 15.35
CA GLY A 216 1.25 -9.10 15.55
C GLY A 216 1.62 -8.36 14.26
N SER A 217 1.45 -9.00 13.09
CA SER A 217 1.79 -8.44 11.78
C SER A 217 0.58 -7.74 11.16
N ALA A 218 0.78 -6.54 10.62
CA ALA A 218 -0.25 -5.81 9.87
C ALA A 218 -0.11 -5.99 8.34
N GLY A 219 0.97 -6.62 7.88
CA GLY A 219 1.27 -6.80 6.46
C GLY A 219 2.08 -5.65 5.86
N TYR A 220 1.82 -5.29 4.59
CA TYR A 220 2.53 -4.23 3.87
C TYR A 220 1.78 -3.73 2.63
N THR A 221 2.17 -2.55 2.11
CA THR A 221 1.64 -1.92 0.91
C THR A 221 2.79 -1.44 0.02
N VAL A 222 2.85 -1.96 -1.20
CA VAL A 222 3.82 -1.54 -2.23
C VAL A 222 3.06 -0.81 -3.33
N ILE A 223 3.45 0.43 -3.61
CA ILE A 223 2.92 1.21 -4.74
C ILE A 223 4.08 1.51 -5.67
N GLY A 224 4.04 1.04 -6.91
CA GLY A 224 5.13 1.36 -7.80
C GLY A 224 5.12 0.74 -9.18
N ASN A 225 6.30 0.51 -9.70
CA ASN A 225 6.52 -0.27 -10.92
C ASN A 225 7.37 -1.50 -10.57
N GLN A 226 7.08 -2.65 -11.18
CA GLN A 226 7.85 -3.87 -10.96
C GLN A 226 8.29 -4.53 -12.25
N ILE A 227 7.43 -4.55 -13.27
CA ILE A 227 7.66 -5.37 -14.46
C ILE A 227 8.21 -4.51 -15.61
N HIS A 228 7.73 -3.29 -15.79
CA HIS A 228 8.05 -2.50 -16.98
C HIS A 228 8.86 -1.25 -16.65
N ASN A 229 10.17 -1.37 -16.78
CA ASN A 229 11.14 -0.33 -16.44
C ASN A 229 11.13 0.95 -17.30
N ASP A 230 10.32 1.03 -18.37
CA ASP A 230 10.36 2.18 -19.29
C ASP A 230 9.63 3.42 -18.76
N PHE A 231 8.81 3.30 -17.71
CA PHE A 231 8.01 4.41 -17.20
C PHE A 231 7.72 4.31 -15.71
N ARG A 232 7.26 5.41 -15.13
CA ARG A 232 6.75 5.44 -13.75
C ARG A 232 5.26 5.16 -13.71
N SER A 233 4.80 4.51 -12.64
CA SER A 233 3.37 4.52 -12.30
C SER A 233 2.93 5.95 -11.98
N GLN A 234 1.81 6.40 -12.55
CA GLN A 234 1.34 7.78 -12.38
C GLN A 234 0.10 7.84 -11.51
N ILE A 235 0.15 8.64 -10.44
CA ILE A 235 -1.01 8.89 -9.57
C ILE A 235 -1.29 10.39 -9.58
N ARG A 236 -2.43 10.77 -10.17
CA ARG A 236 -2.79 12.18 -10.37
C ARG A 236 -3.38 12.85 -9.13
N GLY A 237 -3.71 12.07 -8.11
CA GLY A 237 -4.23 12.53 -6.83
C GLY A 237 -3.25 12.32 -5.67
N ASN A 238 -3.82 12.17 -4.47
CA ASN A 238 -3.04 11.87 -3.26
C ASN A 238 -2.81 10.37 -3.12
N VAL A 239 -1.78 10.00 -2.34
CA VAL A 239 -1.59 8.64 -1.83
C VAL A 239 -1.74 8.65 -0.31
N SER A 240 -2.57 7.76 0.22
CA SER A 240 -2.73 7.57 1.67
C SER A 240 -2.68 6.10 2.01
N VAL A 241 -1.68 5.68 2.79
CA VAL A 241 -1.56 4.33 3.35
C VAL A 241 -1.68 4.45 4.86
N SER A 242 -2.56 3.65 5.48
CA SER A 242 -2.71 3.64 6.92
C SER A 242 -2.83 2.23 7.49
N TYR A 243 -2.35 2.07 8.72
CA TYR A 243 -2.47 0.88 9.56
C TYR A 243 -3.00 1.35 10.93
N LEU A 244 -3.88 0.58 11.56
CA LEU A 244 -4.37 0.93 12.90
C LEU A 244 -3.34 0.58 13.98
N ASP A 245 -2.75 -0.61 13.90
CA ASP A 245 -1.71 -1.13 14.78
C ASP A 245 -0.96 -2.29 14.08
N GLY A 246 0.13 -2.75 14.70
CA GLY A 246 0.90 -3.92 14.29
C GLY A 246 2.24 -3.62 13.64
N ASN A 247 3.02 -4.69 13.49
CA ASN A 247 4.30 -4.61 12.81
C ASN A 247 4.07 -4.69 11.29
N VAL A 248 4.55 -3.69 10.57
CA VAL A 248 4.59 -3.68 9.10
C VAL A 248 5.88 -4.39 8.68
N ASN A 249 5.78 -5.72 8.63
CA ASN A 249 6.87 -6.63 8.32
C ASN A 249 7.01 -6.76 6.80
N GLY A 250 7.76 -5.87 6.16
CA GLY A 250 7.93 -5.90 4.71
C GLY A 250 8.56 -4.64 4.15
N SER A 251 8.56 -4.51 2.82
CA SER A 251 8.91 -3.26 2.15
C SER A 251 7.62 -2.49 1.91
N ASP A 252 7.12 -1.79 2.94
CA ASP A 252 6.07 -0.80 2.72
C ASP A 252 6.70 0.38 1.98
N GLY A 253 6.00 1.00 1.02
CA GLY A 253 6.63 2.10 0.32
C GLY A 253 6.11 2.43 -1.06
N ILE A 254 6.83 3.37 -1.66
CA ILE A 254 6.58 3.84 -3.01
C ILE A 254 7.84 3.63 -3.84
N PHE A 255 7.68 3.03 -5.02
CA PHE A 255 8.77 2.69 -5.90
C PHE A 255 8.49 3.15 -7.32
N ASP A 256 9.42 3.79 -8.02
CA ASP A 256 9.25 4.19 -9.43
C ASP A 256 7.91 4.89 -9.76
N ALA A 257 7.45 5.83 -8.93
CA ALA A 257 6.15 6.49 -9.10
C ALA A 257 6.29 8.02 -9.28
N ASP A 258 5.36 8.61 -10.03
CA ASP A 258 5.13 10.07 -10.12
C ASP A 258 3.75 10.39 -9.56
N ILE A 259 3.72 11.13 -8.45
CA ILE A 259 2.52 11.43 -7.67
C ILE A 259 2.31 12.94 -7.67
N ASP A 260 1.20 13.38 -8.26
CA ASP A 260 0.89 14.80 -8.39
C ASP A 260 0.43 15.44 -7.06
N GLY A 261 -0.15 14.64 -6.16
CA GLY A 261 -0.68 15.08 -4.86
C GLY A 261 0.27 14.87 -3.68
N ASN A 262 -0.32 14.86 -2.49
CA ASN A 262 0.40 14.57 -1.24
C ASN A 262 0.46 13.06 -0.99
N VAL A 263 1.49 12.64 -0.27
CA VAL A 263 1.66 11.26 0.21
C VAL A 263 1.59 11.26 1.73
N THR A 264 0.82 10.31 2.29
CA THR A 264 0.77 10.06 3.73
C THR A 264 0.89 8.58 4.03
N PHE A 265 1.87 8.23 4.87
CA PHE A 265 1.98 6.93 5.52
C PHE A 265 1.69 7.10 7.01
N ASN A 266 0.70 6.38 7.55
CA ASN A 266 0.33 6.42 8.96
C ASN A 266 0.27 5.00 9.52
N HIS A 267 1.35 4.56 10.18
CA HIS A 267 1.56 3.19 10.62
C HIS A 267 0.93 2.86 11.98
N GLY A 268 0.31 3.82 12.67
CA GLY A 268 -0.28 3.58 13.99
C GLY A 268 0.76 3.15 15.03
N THR A 269 0.42 2.16 15.86
CA THR A 269 1.35 1.56 16.83
C THR A 269 2.03 0.31 16.25
N GLY A 270 3.24 -0.02 16.69
CA GLY A 270 4.03 -1.13 16.16
C GLY A 270 5.23 -0.66 15.34
N SER A 271 6.10 -1.59 14.91
CA SER A 271 7.29 -1.26 14.13
C SER A 271 7.00 -1.20 12.63
N ALA A 272 7.69 -0.33 11.90
CA ALA A 272 7.50 -0.19 10.45
C ALA A 272 8.82 -0.08 9.70
N VAL A 273 8.86 -0.62 8.49
CA VAL A 273 9.92 -0.35 7.51
C VAL A 273 9.29 0.24 6.26
N THR A 274 9.59 1.51 6.00
CA THR A 274 9.06 2.25 4.85
C THR A 274 10.18 2.73 3.94
N ARG A 275 10.02 2.46 2.64
CA ARG A 275 11.03 2.76 1.63
C ARG A 275 10.47 3.67 0.53
N PHE A 276 11.29 4.60 0.07
CA PHE A 276 11.02 5.41 -1.12
C PHE A 276 12.24 5.33 -2.02
N ASP A 277 12.13 4.65 -3.15
CA ASP A 277 13.29 4.41 -4.01
C ASP A 277 12.89 4.04 -5.44
N GLY A 278 13.86 3.93 -6.34
CA GLY A 278 13.69 3.15 -7.55
C GLY A 278 13.46 1.67 -7.21
N TYR A 279 12.95 0.90 -8.16
CA TYR A 279 12.95 -0.56 -8.05
C TYR A 279 13.36 -1.22 -9.37
N ALA A 280 12.63 -0.90 -10.43
CA ALA A 280 12.87 -1.35 -11.79
C ALA A 280 13.42 -0.24 -12.70
N THR A 281 13.18 1.03 -12.37
CA THR A 281 13.64 2.17 -13.17
C THR A 281 14.86 2.84 -12.52
N SER A 282 15.73 3.44 -13.35
CA SER A 282 16.84 4.27 -12.86
C SER A 282 16.39 5.72 -12.58
N LEU A 283 15.11 5.92 -12.27
CA LEU A 283 14.50 7.23 -12.14
C LEU A 283 14.02 7.42 -10.70
N PRO A 284 14.21 8.61 -10.08
CA PRO A 284 13.75 8.86 -8.72
C PRO A 284 12.24 8.71 -8.61
N VAL A 285 11.76 8.39 -7.41
CA VAL A 285 10.35 8.62 -7.05
C VAL A 285 10.09 10.12 -7.02
N VAL A 286 8.95 10.57 -7.54
CA VAL A 286 8.56 11.97 -7.55
C VAL A 286 7.23 12.15 -6.82
N ILE A 287 7.23 12.96 -5.77
CA ILE A 287 6.05 13.41 -5.04
C ILE A 287 5.96 14.93 -5.22
N ARG A 288 5.06 15.41 -6.06
CA ARG A 288 4.91 16.85 -6.34
C ARG A 288 4.29 17.62 -5.16
N GLY A 289 3.55 16.92 -4.29
CA GLY A 289 3.00 17.47 -3.07
C GLY A 289 3.95 17.36 -1.87
N SER A 290 3.36 17.24 -0.68
CA SER A 290 4.09 16.98 0.57
C SER A 290 4.14 15.48 0.87
N LEU A 291 5.20 15.03 1.53
CA LEU A 291 5.32 13.69 2.11
C LEU A 291 5.18 13.76 3.63
N THR A 292 4.25 12.99 4.19
CA THR A 292 4.06 12.84 5.64
C THR A 292 4.19 11.39 6.05
N PHE A 293 5.04 11.11 7.03
CA PHE A 293 5.18 9.81 7.69
C PHE A 293 4.83 9.95 9.18
N LYS A 294 4.06 8.99 9.70
CA LYS A 294 3.72 8.85 11.13
C LYS A 294 3.79 7.40 11.57
N GLY A 295 4.42 7.12 12.70
CA GLY A 295 4.39 5.79 13.35
C GLY A 295 4.90 5.88 14.79
N SER A 296 4.26 5.21 15.74
CA SER A 296 4.60 5.39 17.17
C SER A 296 5.48 4.30 17.77
N GLY A 297 5.77 3.21 17.05
CA GLY A 297 6.74 2.19 17.48
C GLY A 297 8.13 2.46 16.89
N ALA A 298 8.94 1.41 16.72
CA ALA A 298 10.28 1.53 16.14
C ALA A 298 10.19 1.57 14.61
N ASN A 299 10.55 2.69 14.00
CA ASN A 299 10.39 2.90 12.57
C ASN A 299 11.74 2.94 11.87
N THR A 300 11.79 2.35 10.68
CA THR A 300 12.86 2.56 9.69
C THR A 300 12.28 3.28 8.48
N VAL A 301 12.76 4.47 8.18
CA VAL A 301 12.41 5.21 6.96
C VAL A 301 13.67 5.32 6.11
N SER A 302 13.65 4.78 4.90
CA SER A 302 14.81 4.83 4.01
C SER A 302 14.46 5.40 2.64
N VAL A 303 15.27 6.33 2.17
CA VAL A 303 15.24 6.90 0.83
C VAL A 303 16.52 6.55 0.09
N GLY A 304 16.41 6.10 -1.16
CA GLY A 304 17.57 5.93 -2.05
C GLY A 304 18.62 4.91 -1.57
N LYS A 305 18.24 3.88 -0.80
CA LYS A 305 19.19 2.90 -0.22
C LYS A 305 19.04 1.50 -0.80
N ALA A 306 17.87 1.17 -1.32
CA ALA A 306 17.48 -0.19 -1.62
C ALA A 306 17.86 -0.60 -3.05
N PHE A 307 17.63 0.26 -4.05
CA PHE A 307 17.83 -0.09 -5.46
C PHE A 307 18.35 1.10 -6.25
N ASP A 308 19.51 0.92 -6.88
CA ASP A 308 20.18 1.89 -7.78
C ASP A 308 20.41 3.31 -7.21
N TYR A 309 20.09 3.53 -5.93
CA TYR A 309 20.25 4.79 -5.21
C TYR A 309 19.59 5.98 -5.92
N THR A 310 18.48 5.77 -6.63
CA THR A 310 17.93 6.79 -7.55
C THR A 310 17.31 8.01 -6.86
N GLY A 311 17.06 7.91 -5.55
CA GLY A 311 16.60 9.03 -4.73
C GLY A 311 15.08 9.27 -4.70
N LEU A 312 14.70 10.39 -4.08
CA LEU A 312 13.32 10.84 -3.94
C LEU A 312 13.25 12.36 -4.10
N VAL A 313 12.29 12.83 -4.89
CA VAL A 313 11.96 14.25 -4.99
C VAL A 313 10.62 14.55 -4.31
N VAL A 314 10.63 15.42 -3.31
CA VAL A 314 9.44 15.96 -2.63
C VAL A 314 9.29 17.44 -2.98
N GLY A 315 8.32 17.77 -3.83
CA GLY A 315 8.12 19.13 -4.35
C GLY A 315 7.69 20.16 -3.30
N LYS A 316 7.10 19.71 -2.19
CA LYS A 316 6.71 20.58 -1.05
C LYS A 316 7.39 20.12 0.24
N ASN A 317 6.62 19.89 1.31
CA ASN A 317 7.18 19.66 2.63
C ASN A 317 7.42 18.17 2.89
N LEU A 318 8.48 17.87 3.63
CA LEU A 318 8.69 16.56 4.24
C LEU A 318 8.39 16.65 5.75
N THR A 319 7.56 15.76 6.26
CA THR A 319 7.30 15.63 7.69
C THR A 319 7.40 14.18 8.13
N VAL A 320 8.28 13.90 9.08
CA VAL A 320 8.40 12.59 9.74
C VAL A 320 8.13 12.78 11.22
N THR A 321 7.20 12.00 11.77
CA THR A 321 6.89 12.02 13.20
C THR A 321 6.90 10.60 13.74
N THR A 322 7.78 10.31 14.69
CA THR A 322 7.88 8.98 15.29
C THR A 322 7.53 8.98 16.77
N GLY A 323 7.57 7.81 17.41
CA GLY A 323 7.21 7.61 18.81
C GLY A 323 8.42 7.52 19.73
N ALA A 324 8.23 6.92 20.91
CA ALA A 324 9.24 6.81 21.97
C ALA A 324 10.21 5.62 21.81
N ALA A 325 10.17 4.92 20.69
CA ALA A 325 11.03 3.78 20.41
C ALA A 325 12.23 4.24 19.56
N ALA A 326 13.30 3.45 19.55
CA ALA A 326 14.45 3.74 18.69
C ALA A 326 14.05 3.72 17.21
N ASP A 327 14.26 4.84 16.53
CA ASP A 327 13.99 5.00 15.09
C ASP A 327 15.28 5.07 14.25
N THR A 328 15.16 4.75 12.97
CA THR A 328 16.26 4.85 12.00
C THR A 328 15.75 5.54 10.74
N LEU A 329 16.32 6.71 10.43
CA LEU A 329 16.05 7.46 9.21
C LEU A 329 17.32 7.50 8.37
N VAL A 330 17.23 7.08 7.11
CA VAL A 330 18.34 7.14 6.16
C VAL A 330 17.86 7.82 4.89
N PHE A 331 18.41 8.99 4.59
CA PHE A 331 18.10 9.75 3.39
C PHE A 331 19.34 9.83 2.50
N ASN A 332 19.28 9.19 1.35
CA ASN A 332 20.28 9.30 0.31
C ASN A 332 19.61 9.80 -0.97
N GLN A 333 20.20 10.81 -1.63
CA GLN A 333 19.65 11.45 -2.83
C GLN A 333 18.20 11.95 -2.63
N LEU A 334 17.94 12.59 -1.48
CA LEU A 334 16.65 13.19 -1.17
C LEU A 334 16.65 14.67 -1.54
N GLU A 335 15.72 15.07 -2.39
CA GLU A 335 15.42 16.48 -2.67
C GLU A 335 14.10 16.90 -2.03
N VAL A 336 14.10 17.98 -1.23
CA VAL A 336 12.89 18.59 -0.66
C VAL A 336 12.80 20.07 -1.03
N GLY A 337 11.79 20.43 -1.81
CA GLY A 337 11.56 21.79 -2.27
C GLY A 337 11.02 22.74 -1.18
N GLY A 338 10.31 22.21 -0.19
CA GLY A 338 9.72 22.94 0.93
C GLY A 338 10.47 22.74 2.25
N ALA A 339 9.74 22.87 3.37
CA ALA A 339 10.30 22.66 4.69
C ALA A 339 10.42 21.16 5.03
N THR A 340 11.49 20.80 5.74
CA THR A 340 11.69 19.46 6.28
C THR A 340 11.58 19.50 7.79
N ARG A 341 10.70 18.67 8.35
CA ARG A 341 10.52 18.52 9.80
C ARG A 341 10.61 17.05 10.20
N LEU A 342 11.62 16.72 10.98
CA LEU A 342 11.83 15.43 11.60
C LEU A 342 11.58 15.59 13.11
N SER A 343 10.53 14.97 13.63
CA SER A 343 10.16 15.02 15.04
C SER A 343 10.19 13.61 15.59
N LEU A 344 11.34 13.21 16.12
CA LEU A 344 11.54 11.91 16.73
C LEU A 344 11.20 11.99 18.21
N GLY A 345 10.67 10.90 18.77
CA GLY A 345 10.41 10.84 20.21
C GLY A 345 11.63 10.37 20.97
N ASP A 346 11.39 9.79 22.15
CA ASP A 346 12.43 9.14 22.94
C ASP A 346 13.00 7.89 22.24
N GLY A 347 13.95 7.22 22.87
CA GLY A 347 14.72 6.12 22.30
C GLY A 347 16.03 6.62 21.68
N GLY A 348 16.97 5.70 21.45
CA GLY A 348 18.20 6.04 20.73
C GLY A 348 17.93 6.09 19.24
N ASN A 349 17.80 7.29 18.67
CA ASN A 349 17.47 7.48 17.27
C ASN A 349 18.72 7.57 16.40
N ALA A 350 18.64 7.10 15.17
CA ALA A 350 19.70 7.24 14.18
C ALA A 350 19.16 7.97 12.94
N VAL A 351 19.80 9.07 12.57
CA VAL A 351 19.50 9.85 11.35
C VAL A 351 20.76 9.94 10.51
N ALA A 352 20.72 9.43 9.29
CA ALA A 352 21.79 9.59 8.30
C ALA A 352 21.23 10.31 7.08
N ILE A 353 21.91 11.36 6.64
CA ILE A 353 21.56 12.17 5.47
C ILE A 353 22.80 12.24 4.61
N ASP A 354 22.68 11.94 3.32
CA ASP A 354 23.79 11.84 2.37
C ASP A 354 23.33 12.30 0.98
N ASP A 355 24.20 12.95 0.22
CA ASP A 355 23.95 13.39 -1.17
C ASP A 355 22.58 14.08 -1.36
N SER A 356 22.12 14.89 -0.40
CA SER A 356 20.72 15.36 -0.34
C SER A 356 20.56 16.89 -0.43
N LEU A 357 19.44 17.37 -0.97
CA LEU A 357 19.12 18.80 -1.09
C LEU A 357 17.87 19.18 -0.29
N PHE A 358 18.01 20.12 0.65
CA PHE A 358 16.91 20.70 1.42
C PHE A 358 16.78 22.19 1.11
N ALA A 359 15.85 22.55 0.21
CA ALA A 359 15.71 23.94 -0.23
C ALA A 359 15.08 24.87 0.83
N GLY A 360 14.13 24.35 1.62
CA GLY A 360 13.47 25.10 2.70
C GLY A 360 14.16 24.96 4.06
N ALA A 361 13.47 25.41 5.11
CA ALA A 361 13.95 25.25 6.48
C ALA A 361 14.01 23.76 6.86
N PHE A 362 15.08 23.37 7.54
CA PHE A 362 15.27 22.03 8.09
C PHE A 362 15.17 22.08 9.62
N THR A 363 14.35 21.22 10.19
CA THR A 363 14.25 21.03 11.64
C THR A 363 14.28 19.56 11.98
N LEU A 364 15.24 19.18 12.82
CA LEU A 364 15.30 17.88 13.48
C LEU A 364 15.15 18.09 14.98
N THR A 365 14.25 17.36 15.60
CA THR A 365 14.09 17.30 17.05
C THR A 365 14.07 15.84 17.47
N THR A 366 14.92 15.48 18.43
CA THR A 366 14.92 14.16 19.06
C THR A 366 14.44 14.25 20.52
N GLY A 367 14.05 13.12 21.11
CA GLY A 367 13.62 13.00 22.50
C GLY A 367 14.75 12.54 23.42
N ALA A 368 14.39 11.88 24.54
CA ALA A 368 15.39 11.29 25.42
C ALA A 368 15.97 9.99 24.82
N GLY A 369 17.27 9.75 24.97
CA GLY A 369 17.98 8.62 24.41
C GLY A 369 19.36 9.07 23.92
N ASN A 370 20.20 8.11 23.52
CA ASN A 370 21.47 8.44 22.87
C ASN A 370 21.23 8.51 21.36
N ASP A 371 21.13 9.72 20.83
CA ASP A 371 20.81 9.95 19.43
C ASP A 371 22.08 10.11 18.58
N GLN A 372 22.01 9.67 17.32
CA GLN A 372 23.07 9.79 16.34
C GLN A 372 22.55 10.50 15.10
N VAL A 373 23.20 11.60 14.74
CA VAL A 373 22.90 12.37 13.53
C VAL A 373 24.17 12.42 12.68
N SER A 374 24.08 11.92 11.46
CA SER A 374 25.15 11.93 10.47
C SER A 374 24.69 12.73 9.27
N LEU A 375 25.44 13.78 8.92
CA LEU A 375 25.20 14.65 7.78
C LEU A 375 26.38 14.53 6.84
N ASP A 376 26.15 13.98 5.66
CA ASP A 376 27.12 13.77 4.59
C ASP A 376 28.38 13.06 5.06
N ALA A 377 28.24 12.02 5.88
CA ALA A 377 29.38 11.33 6.49
C ALA A 377 29.53 9.88 6.04
N THR A 378 28.76 9.46 5.03
CA THR A 378 28.88 8.11 4.46
C THR A 378 29.49 8.22 3.08
N ALA A 379 30.49 7.38 2.81
CA ALA A 379 31.11 7.36 1.49
C ALA A 379 30.15 6.68 0.51
N SER A 380 29.21 7.42 -0.09
CA SER A 380 28.18 6.80 -0.94
C SER A 380 27.85 7.51 -2.26
N GLY A 381 28.44 8.66 -2.55
CA GLY A 381 28.20 9.37 -3.80
C GLY A 381 29.26 10.40 -4.14
N ALA A 382 28.93 11.25 -5.11
CA ALA A 382 29.80 12.34 -5.58
C ALA A 382 29.17 13.71 -5.33
N GLU A 383 28.02 13.79 -4.65
CA GLU A 383 27.26 15.02 -4.48
C GLU A 383 27.22 15.47 -3.02
N PRO A 384 27.40 16.78 -2.75
CA PRO A 384 27.35 17.30 -1.39
C PRO A 384 25.91 17.33 -0.86
N THR A 385 25.73 17.07 0.44
CA THR A 385 24.48 17.43 1.11
C THR A 385 24.37 18.95 1.26
N THR A 386 23.30 19.54 0.71
CA THR A 386 23.06 20.98 0.68
C THR A 386 21.82 21.39 1.48
N PHE A 387 22.00 22.30 2.43
CA PHE A 387 20.93 22.99 3.15
C PHE A 387 20.78 24.43 2.66
N GLY A 388 19.72 24.70 1.89
CA GLY A 388 19.41 26.02 1.34
C GLY A 388 18.77 26.97 2.35
N GLY A 389 17.96 26.45 3.28
CA GLY A 389 17.30 27.23 4.33
C GLY A 389 17.94 27.10 5.71
N PRO A 390 17.39 27.77 6.74
CA PRO A 390 17.87 27.65 8.11
C PRO A 390 17.76 26.21 8.61
N VAL A 391 18.79 25.77 9.33
CA VAL A 391 18.89 24.44 9.93
C VAL A 391 18.84 24.56 11.45
N LEU A 392 17.94 23.80 12.07
CA LEU A 392 17.88 23.58 13.51
C LEU A 392 17.92 22.08 13.81
N ILE A 393 18.93 21.65 14.56
CA ILE A 393 19.02 20.32 15.14
C ILE A 393 18.94 20.51 16.65
N ALA A 394 17.87 20.00 17.26
CA ALA A 394 17.65 20.05 18.70
C ALA A 394 17.62 18.63 19.26
N GLN A 395 18.66 18.27 19.98
CA GLN A 395 18.79 16.95 20.61
C GLN A 395 18.21 16.99 22.03
N GLY A 396 17.71 15.86 22.51
CA GLY A 396 16.97 15.77 23.75
C GLY A 396 17.85 15.50 24.97
N ALA A 397 17.70 14.35 25.63
CA ALA A 397 18.48 14.03 26.83
C ALA A 397 19.12 12.66 26.69
N GLY A 398 20.42 12.57 26.89
CA GLY A 398 21.20 11.34 26.69
C GLY A 398 22.54 11.72 26.07
N ASP A 399 23.41 10.77 25.79
CA ASP A 399 24.71 11.07 25.19
C ASP A 399 24.57 11.10 23.66
N ASP A 400 24.46 12.31 23.11
CA ASP A 400 24.10 12.57 21.72
C ASP A 400 25.32 12.82 20.82
N GLN A 401 25.21 12.43 19.55
CA GLN A 401 26.31 12.59 18.59
C GLN A 401 25.82 13.24 17.30
N VAL A 402 26.55 14.25 16.85
CA VAL A 402 26.41 14.83 15.50
C VAL A 402 27.73 14.69 14.76
N VAL A 403 27.72 13.98 13.64
CA VAL A 403 28.85 13.87 12.71
C VAL A 403 28.51 14.66 11.45
N ARG A 404 29.38 15.57 11.04
CA ARG A 404 29.19 16.46 9.88
C ARG A 404 30.35 16.29 8.91
N ALA A 405 30.05 16.00 7.65
CA ALA A 405 31.01 15.78 6.59
C ALA A 405 32.02 14.64 6.87
N GLY A 406 32.02 13.64 6.01
CA GLY A 406 32.93 12.50 6.10
C GLY A 406 34.38 12.83 5.70
N PRO A 407 35.31 11.88 5.88
CA PRO A 407 36.74 12.08 5.62
C PRO A 407 37.14 12.24 4.15
N ASP A 408 36.29 11.85 3.19
CA ASP A 408 36.56 11.82 1.77
C ASP A 408 36.04 13.06 1.04
N ALA A 409 36.71 13.47 -0.05
CA ALA A 409 36.41 14.72 -0.76
C ALA A 409 34.96 14.93 -1.25
N PRO A 410 34.18 13.89 -1.66
CA PRO A 410 32.79 14.09 -2.05
C PRO A 410 31.82 14.23 -0.85
N GLU A 411 32.28 13.94 0.37
CA GLU A 411 31.49 14.03 1.59
C GLU A 411 31.57 15.46 2.13
N GLU A 412 30.83 16.38 1.48
CA GLU A 412 30.87 17.81 1.71
C GLU A 412 29.51 18.39 2.13
N LEU A 413 29.49 19.05 3.29
CA LEU A 413 28.29 19.70 3.82
C LEU A 413 28.23 21.18 3.40
N ILE A 414 27.24 21.55 2.58
CA ILE A 414 27.01 22.92 2.13
C ILE A 414 25.82 23.53 2.88
N VAL A 415 26.04 24.66 3.57
CA VAL A 415 24.96 25.36 4.29
C VAL A 415 24.88 26.83 3.91
N LEU A 416 23.81 27.20 3.22
CA LEU A 416 23.62 28.53 2.66
C LEU A 416 22.95 29.53 3.63
N SER A 417 22.59 29.08 4.84
CA SER A 417 21.86 29.87 5.83
C SER A 417 22.38 29.65 7.26
N THR A 418 21.59 30.03 8.27
CA THR A 418 21.89 29.79 9.68
C THR A 418 21.87 28.29 9.99
N PHE A 419 22.89 27.81 10.69
CA PHE A 419 23.01 26.42 11.13
C PHE A 419 23.16 26.35 12.64
N VAL A 420 22.19 25.73 13.31
CA VAL A 420 22.14 25.67 14.77
C VAL A 420 22.05 24.23 15.23
N ILE A 421 22.97 23.83 16.11
CA ILE A 421 22.89 22.58 16.88
C ILE A 421 22.70 22.95 18.35
N HIS A 422 21.62 22.46 18.93
CA HIS A 422 21.38 22.45 20.37
C HIS A 422 21.59 21.03 20.87
N HIS A 423 22.68 20.84 21.61
CA HIS A 423 22.91 19.61 22.34
C HIS A 423 21.93 19.46 23.49
N GLY A 424 21.77 18.23 23.91
CA GLY A 424 20.98 17.87 25.06
C GLY A 424 21.65 18.24 26.38
N THR A 425 21.29 17.49 27.42
CA THR A 425 21.93 17.61 28.75
C THR A 425 22.93 16.46 29.00
N GLY A 426 23.35 15.75 27.95
CA GLY A 426 24.25 14.61 28.06
C GLY A 426 25.68 15.00 28.35
N ALA A 427 26.36 14.25 29.22
CA ALA A 427 27.78 14.48 29.45
C ALA A 427 28.65 13.98 28.29
N GLY A 428 28.13 13.06 27.48
CA GLY A 428 28.76 12.49 26.29
C GLY A 428 28.44 13.21 24.98
N ASP A 429 27.73 14.33 25.03
CA ASP A 429 27.30 15.08 23.85
C ASP A 429 28.51 15.52 23.01
N SER A 430 28.47 15.24 21.71
CA SER A 430 29.60 15.51 20.82
C SER A 430 29.17 15.99 19.43
N THR A 431 29.99 16.88 18.87
CA THR A 431 29.94 17.22 17.44
C THR A 431 31.31 17.02 16.85
N THR A 432 31.39 16.25 15.77
CA THR A 432 32.61 16.04 15.00
C THR A 432 32.41 16.52 13.59
N ALA A 433 33.46 17.06 13.00
CA ALA A 433 33.46 17.45 11.59
C ALA A 433 34.82 17.25 10.95
N THR A 434 34.84 16.87 9.68
CA THR A 434 36.08 16.77 8.90
C THR A 434 36.54 18.16 8.46
N PRO A 435 37.76 18.61 8.84
CA PRO A 435 38.23 19.94 8.46
C PRO A 435 38.30 20.12 6.95
N GLY A 436 37.69 21.19 6.45
CA GLY A 436 37.73 21.57 5.03
C GLY A 436 36.59 21.00 4.18
N HIS A 437 35.69 20.21 4.76
CA HIS A 437 34.54 19.61 4.05
C HIS A 437 33.21 20.25 4.45
N GLU A 438 33.26 21.45 5.05
CA GLU A 438 32.07 22.23 5.38
C GLU A 438 32.17 23.61 4.73
N ILE A 439 31.15 24.00 3.95
CA ILE A 439 31.08 25.32 3.32
C ILE A 439 29.88 26.11 3.88
N PHE A 440 30.19 27.24 4.51
CA PHE A 440 29.22 28.24 4.99
C PHE A 440 29.44 29.57 4.25
N PRO A 441 29.01 29.74 2.99
CA PRO A 441 29.36 30.92 2.21
C PRO A 441 28.69 32.20 2.74
N PHE A 442 27.53 32.06 3.37
CA PHE A 442 26.74 33.17 3.94
C PHE A 442 26.25 32.89 5.37
N GLY A 443 26.55 31.70 5.89
CA GLY A 443 25.99 31.18 7.12
C GLY A 443 26.86 31.45 8.35
N THR A 444 26.22 31.36 9.51
CA THR A 444 26.91 31.20 10.80
C THR A 444 26.54 29.82 11.35
N SER A 445 27.55 29.03 11.72
CA SER A 445 27.36 27.83 12.53
C SER A 445 27.38 28.22 14.00
N ILE A 446 26.30 27.91 14.72
CA ILE A 446 26.18 28.14 16.16
C ILE A 446 25.95 26.80 16.85
N GLN A 447 26.80 26.50 17.82
CA GLN A 447 26.68 25.30 18.65
C GLN A 447 26.43 25.73 20.09
N TYR A 448 25.34 25.25 20.68
CA TYR A 448 25.03 25.42 22.09
C TYR A 448 25.21 24.07 22.79
N VAL A 449 26.07 24.06 23.80
CA VAL A 449 26.27 22.94 24.72
C VAL A 449 25.78 23.42 26.08
N VAL A 450 24.80 22.71 26.67
CA VAL A 450 24.13 23.10 27.91
C VAL A 450 24.88 22.62 29.15
#